data_AF-A0A939I701-F1
#
_entry.id   AF-A0A939I701-F1
#
_cell.length_a   1.000
_cell.length_b   1.000
_cell.length_c   1.000
_cell.angle_alpha   90.00
_cell.angle_beta   90.00
_cell.angle_gamma   90.00
#
_symmetry.space_group_name_H-M   'P 1'
#
loop_
_entity.id
_entity.type
_entity.pdbx_description
1 polymer ?
#
loop_
_entity_poly.entity_id
_entity_poly.type
_entity_poly.pdbx_seq_one_letter_code
_entity_poly.pdbx_strand_id
1 'polypeptide(L)'
;MNSWIDLDAVWKIVLVGLLTGAGLPALFALGLRLLNPSGPAGEPTADRPTAGPVALVLAGLIFAVVLTAIGWGIAVIVSHS
;
A
#
# COMPACT_ATOMS: atom_id res chain seq x y z
N MET A 1 -25.14 -7.84 26.88
CA MET A 1 -25.62 -6.48 27.22
C MET A 1 -24.64 -5.49 26.59
N ASN A 2 -24.98 -4.93 25.41
CA ASN A 2 -24.42 -3.71 24.75
C ASN A 2 -24.94 -3.62 23.29
N SER A 3 -26.25 -3.81 23.08
CA SER A 3 -26.88 -3.95 21.74
C SER A 3 -26.93 -2.65 20.91
N TRP A 4 -26.18 -1.62 21.31
CA TRP A 4 -26.10 -0.33 20.64
C TRP A 4 -24.88 -0.22 19.71
N ILE A 5 -23.86 -1.07 19.92
CA ILE A 5 -22.69 -1.16 19.04
C ILE A 5 -22.43 -2.61 18.69
N ASP A 6 -22.52 -2.90 17.40
CA ASP A 6 -22.24 -4.22 16.87
C ASP A 6 -20.75 -4.29 16.51
N LEU A 7 -19.95 -4.83 17.43
CA LEU A 7 -18.49 -4.82 17.33
C LEU A 7 -18.00 -5.59 16.09
N ASP A 8 -18.76 -6.61 15.65
CA ASP A 8 -18.50 -7.35 14.40
C ASP A 8 -18.67 -6.45 13.17
N ALA A 9 -19.75 -5.66 13.14
CA ALA A 9 -20.00 -4.70 12.07
C ALA A 9 -18.94 -3.60 12.05
N VAL A 10 -18.58 -3.05 13.22
CA VAL A 10 -17.53 -2.02 13.33
C VAL A 10 -16.20 -2.55 12.82
N TRP A 11 -15.80 -3.76 13.20
CA TRP A 11 -14.55 -4.36 12.72
C TRP A 11 -14.54 -4.57 11.20
N LYS A 12 -15.67 -5.01 10.63
CA LYS A 12 -15.82 -5.14 9.17
C LYS A 12 -15.70 -3.79 8.45
N ILE A 13 -16.34 -2.74 8.97
CA ILE A 13 -16.29 -1.39 8.38
C ILE A 13 -14.86 -0.84 8.45
N VAL A 14 -14.17 -1.01 9.57
CA VAL A 14 -12.77 -0.59 9.71
C VAL A 14 -11.88 -1.32 8.70
N LEU A 15 -12.04 -2.64 8.56
CA LEU A 15 -11.28 -3.41 7.57
C LEU A 15 -11.57 -2.93 6.15
N VAL A 16 -12.86 -2.81 5.76
CA VAL A 16 -13.24 -2.36 4.42
C VAL A 16 -12.76 -0.93 4.17
N GLY A 17 -12.90 -0.02 5.13
CA GLY A 17 -12.43 1.37 5.04
C GLY A 17 -10.91 1.47 4.95
N LEU A 18 -10.18 0.64 5.70
CA LEU A 18 -8.73 0.57 5.63
C LEU A 18 -8.27 0.01 4.29
N LEU A 19 -8.88 -1.07 3.79
CA LEU A 19 -8.54 -1.63 2.48
C LEU A 19 -8.87 -0.67 1.34
N THR A 20 -10.07 -0.06 1.36
CA THR A 20 -10.57 0.79 0.27
C THR A 20 -9.94 2.19 0.30
N GLY A 21 -9.61 2.72 1.47
CA GLY A 21 -9.01 4.05 1.63
C GLY A 21 -7.48 4.02 1.71
N ALA A 22 -6.92 3.22 2.62
CA ALA A 22 -5.49 3.24 2.95
C ALA A 22 -4.70 2.05 2.39
N GLY A 23 -5.35 1.02 1.84
CA GLY A 23 -4.69 -0.16 1.29
C GLY A 23 -3.74 0.20 0.14
N LEU A 24 -4.16 1.12 -0.71
CA LEU A 24 -3.38 1.57 -1.87
C LEU A 24 -2.17 2.45 -1.48
N PRO A 25 -2.31 3.47 -0.60
CA PRO A 25 -1.17 4.15 0.01
C PRO A 25 -0.19 3.23 0.75
N ALA A 26 -0.69 2.21 1.46
CA ALA A 26 0.14 1.27 2.20
C ALA A 26 0.98 0.38 1.27
N LEU A 27 0.39 -0.12 0.17
CA LEU A 27 1.12 -0.86 -0.86
C LEU A 27 2.20 0.00 -1.51
N PHE A 28 1.89 1.25 -1.85
CA PHE A 28 2.87 2.20 -2.37
C PHE A 28 4.04 2.43 -1.40
N ALA A 29 3.75 2.65 -0.11
CA ALA A 29 4.78 2.80 0.92
C ALA A 29 5.65 1.54 1.07
N LEU A 30 5.05 0.35 0.93
CA LEU A 30 5.78 -0.92 0.95
C LEU A 30 6.73 -1.06 -0.26
N GLY A 31 6.29 -0.66 -1.46
CA GLY A 31 7.14 -0.61 -2.65
C GLY A 31 8.35 0.32 -2.47
N LEU A 32 8.14 1.51 -1.90
CA LEU A 32 9.22 2.43 -1.55
C LEU A 32 10.16 1.85 -0.49
N ARG A 33 9.62 1.13 0.49
CA ARG A 33 10.40 0.47 1.54
C ARG A 33 11.32 -0.62 1.00
N LEU A 34 10.85 -1.38 0.00
CA LEU A 34 11.67 -2.38 -0.70
C LEU A 34 12.77 -1.73 -1.53
N LEU A 35 12.49 -0.56 -2.13
CA LEU A 35 13.44 0.17 -2.96
C LEU A 35 14.49 0.96 -2.14
N ASN A 36 14.17 1.29 -0.89
CA ASN A 36 15.06 2.01 0.02
C ASN A 36 15.07 1.32 1.40
N PRO A 37 15.77 0.18 1.54
CA PRO A 37 15.95 -0.45 2.83
C PRO A 37 16.68 0.52 3.77
N SER A 38 16.12 0.78 4.95
CA SER A 38 16.81 1.64 5.92
C SER A 38 18.06 0.92 6.42
N GLY A 39 19.22 1.50 6.11
CA GLY A 39 20.49 1.12 6.74
C GLY A 39 20.54 1.51 8.22
N PRO A 40 21.59 1.08 8.95
CA PRO A 40 21.80 1.46 10.34
C PRO A 40 21.72 2.98 10.53
N ALA A 41 21.08 3.42 11.62
CA ALA A 41 20.98 4.84 11.93
C ALA A 41 22.37 5.39 12.23
N GLY A 42 22.87 6.30 11.38
CA GLY A 42 24.19 6.92 11.49
C GLY A 42 25.16 6.62 10.35
N GLU A 43 24.82 5.68 9.45
CA GLU A 43 25.68 5.36 8.30
C GLU A 43 25.67 6.50 7.26
N PRO A 44 26.84 6.90 6.69
CA PRO A 44 26.90 7.84 5.59
C PRO A 44 26.02 7.38 4.43
N THR A 45 25.27 8.30 3.81
CA THR A 45 24.41 8.01 2.63
C THR A 45 25.13 7.24 1.51
N ALA A 46 26.45 7.39 1.41
CA ALA A 46 27.28 6.72 0.41
C ALA A 46 27.37 5.20 0.56
N ASP A 47 27.14 4.64 1.76
CA ASP A 47 27.29 3.21 2.05
C ASP A 47 25.94 2.50 2.24
N ARG A 48 24.84 3.18 1.87
CA ARG A 48 23.50 2.64 2.05
C ARG A 48 23.27 1.49 1.06
N PRO A 49 22.86 0.29 1.53
CA PRO A 49 22.59 -0.83 0.63
C PRO A 49 21.57 -0.43 -0.44
N THR A 50 21.96 -0.54 -1.71
CA THR A 50 21.03 -0.34 -2.82
C THR A 50 20.04 -1.52 -2.86
N ALA A 51 18.80 -1.26 -3.27
CA ALA A 51 17.83 -2.32 -3.47
C ALA A 51 18.37 -3.31 -4.51
N GLY A 52 18.55 -4.56 -4.09
CA GLY A 52 18.96 -5.63 -4.99
C GLY A 52 17.95 -5.84 -6.12
N PRO A 53 18.35 -6.51 -7.22
CA PRO A 53 17.50 -6.70 -8.40
C PRO A 53 16.16 -7.37 -8.08
N VAL A 54 16.12 -8.26 -7.09
CA VAL A 54 14.87 -8.89 -6.61
C VAL A 54 13.92 -7.89 -5.96
N ALA A 55 14.45 -6.96 -5.15
CA ALA A 55 13.64 -5.94 -4.48
C ALA A 55 13.07 -4.94 -5.49
N LEU A 56 13.83 -4.60 -6.54
CA LEU A 56 13.37 -3.80 -7.67
C LEU A 56 12.20 -4.46 -8.41
N VAL A 57 12.32 -5.75 -8.74
CA VAL A 57 11.24 -6.50 -9.42
C VAL A 57 9.99 -6.55 -8.54
N LEU A 58 10.14 -6.84 -7.25
CA LEU A 58 9.02 -6.93 -6.33
C LEU A 58 8.34 -5.57 -6.12
N ALA A 59 9.12 -4.50 -5.95
CA ALA A 59 8.60 -3.14 -5.89
C ALA A 59 7.83 -2.79 -7.18
N GLY A 60 8.42 -3.08 -8.35
CA GLY A 60 7.76 -2.87 -9.64
C GLY A 60 6.42 -3.59 -9.76
N LEU A 61 6.33 -4.83 -9.27
CA LEU A 61 5.09 -5.60 -9.26
C LEU A 61 4.02 -4.97 -8.35
N ILE A 62 4.41 -4.50 -7.16
CA ILE A 62 3.51 -3.77 -6.26
C ILE A 62 3.01 -2.48 -6.91
N PHE A 63 3.90 -1.73 -7.56
CA PHE A 63 3.53 -0.52 -8.30
C PHE A 63 2.57 -0.81 -9.46
N ALA A 64 2.77 -1.90 -10.21
CA ALA A 64 1.88 -2.30 -11.29
C ALA A 64 0.46 -2.62 -10.78
N VAL A 65 0.35 -3.31 -9.64
CA VAL A 65 -0.94 -3.57 -8.99
C VAL A 65 -1.61 -2.27 -8.58
N VAL A 66 -0.86 -1.34 -7.98
CA VAL A 66 -1.37 -0.02 -7.57
C VAL A 66 -1.91 0.74 -8.78
N LEU A 67 -1.15 0.83 -9.88
CA LEU A 67 -1.56 1.52 -11.09
C LEU A 67 -2.80 0.89 -11.73
N THR A 68 -2.89 -0.43 -11.72
CA THR A 68 -4.06 -1.16 -12.26
C THR A 68 -5.31 -0.87 -11.44
N ALA A 69 -5.20 -0.85 -10.11
CA ALA A 69 -6.31 -0.50 -9.22
C ALA A 69 -6.78 0.95 -9.43
N ILE A 70 -5.86 1.92 -9.52
CA ILE A 70 -6.19 3.33 -9.80
C ILE A 70 -6.85 3.45 -11.18
N GLY A 71 -6.24 2.86 -12.20
CA GLY A 71 -6.75 2.90 -13.58
C GLY A 71 -8.14 2.30 -13.70
N TRP A 72 -8.39 1.17 -13.04
CA TRP A 72 -9.71 0.55 -12.98
C TRP A 72 -10.74 1.46 -12.28
N GLY A 73 -10.39 2.04 -11.13
CA GLY A 73 -11.26 2.96 -10.41
C GLY A 73 -11.65 4.16 -11.27
N ILE A 74 -10.68 4.79 -11.95
CA ILE A 74 -10.93 5.90 -12.87
C ILE A 74 -11.79 5.45 -14.05
N ALA A 75 -11.48 4.31 -14.68
CA ALA A 75 -12.23 3.80 -15.83
C ALA A 75 -13.71 3.55 -15.48
N VAL A 76 -13.99 2.98 -14.31
CA VAL A 76 -15.37 2.79 -13.82
C VAL A 76 -16.08 4.13 -13.68
N ILE A 77 -15.46 5.12 -13.01
CA ILE A 77 -16.04 6.46 -12.81
C ILE A 77 -16.35 7.12 -14.16
N VAL A 78 -15.41 7.07 -15.11
CA VAL A 78 -15.57 7.70 -16.43
C VAL A 78 -16.58 6.94 -17.30
N SER A 79 -16.63 5.61 -17.22
CA SER A 79 -17.57 4.80 -18.02
C SER A 79 -19.03 4.90 -17.53
N HIS A 80 -19.23 5.32 -16.28
CA HIS A 80 -20.54 5.47 -15.64
C HIS A 80 -20.95 6.94 -15.44
N SER A 81 -20.17 7.90 -15.97
CA SER A 81 -20.53 9.32 -16.09
C SER A 81 -21.09 9.63 -17.47
#